data_AF-A0A6G3TNU1-F1
#
_entry.id   AF-A0A6G3TNU1-F1
#
_cell.length_a   1.000
_cell.length_b   1.000
_cell.length_c   1.000
_cell.angle_alpha   90.00
_cell.angle_beta   90.00
_cell.angle_gamma   90.00
#
_symmetry.space_group_name_H-M   'P 1'
#
loop_
_entity.id
_entity.type
_entity.pdbx_description
1 polymer ?
#
loop_
_entity_poly.entity_id
_entity_poly.type
_entity_poly.pdbx_seq_one_letter_code
_entity_poly.pdbx_strand_id
1 'polypeptide(L)'
;ARLDVPCGLRPGEQLVATRSSAGLVALARQARACRELGLDVPVLTPAGIRDRVGVPYRAALLHRPAATLDPAALTCALARACADKGVRFYGRSPLLALRPGDLVGPELVLPHGRLYAGQAVLAVNSAAQALDLPVGTVLPLEVYAVATEPLSAPAYEALGGRAGHSVVDAVPMAPYFRLLPDRGLVAGGGTATVPGGVGAPRLQAVRERAWAWLERWLRSLHPDLARVRVTHRWSGRIGMTGDDLPVVGPVPGFDDVWYIGGCCGHGLALSVAHGAHVAAALLGEPEPGEPLPWHRSRAPRLPARGPAGSLLRAYVDTLGRIARHAC
;
A
#
# COMPACT_ATOMS: atom_id res chain seq x y z
N ALA A 1 2.76 -14.75 21.19
CA ALA A 1 4.21 -14.47 21.38
C ALA A 1 4.56 -13.17 20.68
N ARG A 2 5.30 -12.26 21.33
CA ARG A 2 5.93 -11.14 20.61
C ARG A 2 7.07 -11.72 19.78
N LEU A 3 7.22 -11.26 18.54
CA LEU A 3 8.25 -11.78 17.63
C LEU A 3 9.63 -11.17 17.90
N ASP A 4 9.70 -10.02 18.58
CA ASP A 4 10.92 -9.32 18.98
C ASP A 4 11.99 -9.23 17.88
N VAL A 5 11.55 -9.01 16.63
CA VAL A 5 12.45 -8.92 15.46
C VAL A 5 12.77 -7.45 15.15
N PRO A 6 14.04 -7.10 14.90
CA PRO A 6 14.41 -5.77 14.45
C PRO A 6 13.91 -5.52 13.01
N CYS A 7 12.65 -5.11 12.86
CA CYS A 7 12.09 -4.66 11.59
C CYS A 7 12.24 -3.14 11.38
N GLY A 8 13.11 -2.49 12.17
CA GLY A 8 13.29 -1.04 12.11
C GLY A 8 12.02 -0.25 12.44
N LEU A 9 11.14 -0.81 13.30
CA LEU A 9 9.94 -0.13 13.75
C LEU A 9 10.30 1.18 14.47
N ARG A 10 9.78 2.28 13.95
CA ARG A 10 9.95 3.63 14.49
C ARG A 10 8.58 4.21 14.75
N PRO A 11 8.13 4.24 16.02
CA PRO A 11 6.97 5.02 16.42
C PRO A 11 7.21 6.48 16.08
N GLY A 12 6.14 7.17 15.69
CA GLY A 12 6.16 8.57 15.34
C GLY A 12 4.76 9.07 15.05
N GLU A 13 4.68 10.06 14.19
CA GLU A 13 3.41 10.63 13.75
C GLU A 13 3.34 10.58 12.22
N GLN A 14 2.14 10.51 11.66
CA GLN A 14 1.92 10.64 10.23
C GLN A 14 1.20 11.95 9.94
N LEU A 15 1.78 12.75 9.05
CA LEU A 15 1.19 13.98 8.56
C LEU A 15 0.57 13.72 7.19
N VAL A 16 -0.74 13.87 7.08
CA VAL A 16 -1.41 13.96 5.78
C VAL A 16 -1.50 15.45 5.44
N ALA A 17 -0.60 15.95 4.62
CA ALA A 17 -0.33 17.38 4.44
C ALA A 17 -0.55 17.85 2.99
N THR A 18 -0.78 19.14 2.73
CA THR A 18 -0.94 19.64 1.35
C THR A 18 -0.22 20.96 1.11
N ARG A 19 0.37 21.12 -0.09
CA ARG A 19 0.90 22.41 -0.60
C ARG A 19 -0.10 23.13 -1.51
N SER A 20 -1.16 22.43 -1.95
CA SER A 20 -2.13 22.92 -2.94
C SER A 20 -3.45 23.36 -2.30
N SER A 21 -4.13 24.31 -2.94
CA SER A 21 -5.47 24.77 -2.52
C SER A 21 -6.53 23.67 -2.66
N ALA A 22 -6.44 22.83 -3.70
CA ALA A 22 -7.35 21.69 -3.86
C ALA A 22 -7.20 20.67 -2.73
N GLY A 23 -5.97 20.39 -2.30
CA GLY A 23 -5.72 19.51 -1.16
C GLY A 23 -6.24 20.08 0.17
N LEU A 24 -6.33 21.40 0.34
CA LEU A 24 -6.96 21.99 1.54
C LEU A 24 -8.44 21.63 1.64
N VAL A 25 -9.16 21.61 0.51
CA VAL A 25 -10.57 21.21 0.47
C VAL A 25 -10.73 19.72 0.82
N ALA A 26 -9.88 18.87 0.26
CA ALA A 26 -9.87 17.43 0.58
C ALA A 26 -9.57 17.19 2.07
N LEU A 27 -8.55 17.86 2.59
CA LEU A 27 -8.13 17.76 3.98
C LEU A 27 -9.21 18.26 4.95
N ALA A 28 -9.90 19.36 4.63
CA ALA A 28 -11.01 19.86 5.43
C ALA A 28 -12.20 18.88 5.48
N ARG A 29 -12.51 18.21 4.36
CA ARG A 29 -13.53 17.15 4.32
C ARG A 29 -13.13 15.96 5.20
N GLN A 30 -11.88 15.51 5.11
CA GLN A 30 -11.37 14.41 5.94
C GLN A 30 -11.36 14.80 7.43
N ALA A 31 -10.95 16.02 7.77
CA ALA A 31 -10.98 16.53 9.14
C ALA A 31 -12.40 16.51 9.73
N ARG A 32 -13.40 16.86 8.92
CA ARG A 32 -14.81 16.82 9.30
C ARG A 32 -15.27 15.38 9.57
N ALA A 33 -14.95 14.46 8.66
CA ALA A 33 -15.29 13.04 8.84
C ALA A 33 -14.65 12.45 10.11
N CYS A 34 -13.37 12.76 10.37
CA CYS A 34 -12.70 12.33 11.61
C CYS A 34 -13.42 12.84 12.86
N ARG A 35 -13.86 14.10 12.88
CA ARG A 35 -14.63 14.66 14.02
C ARG A 35 -15.99 13.99 14.18
N GLU A 36 -16.72 13.76 13.08
CA GLU A 36 -18.02 13.07 13.09
C GLU A 36 -17.90 11.62 13.60
N LEU A 37 -16.76 10.98 13.37
CA LEU A 37 -16.42 9.64 13.87
C LEU A 37 -15.78 9.64 15.28
N GLY A 38 -15.59 10.81 15.90
CA GLY A 38 -14.97 10.93 17.23
C GLY A 38 -13.47 10.59 17.27
N LEU A 39 -12.76 10.65 16.14
CA LEU A 39 -11.33 10.35 16.05
C LEU A 39 -10.48 11.58 16.42
N ASP A 40 -9.48 11.41 17.31
CA ASP A 40 -8.49 12.45 17.64
C ASP A 40 -7.47 12.62 16.51
N VAL A 41 -7.83 13.40 15.49
CA VAL A 41 -6.97 13.75 14.36
C VAL A 41 -6.86 15.28 14.26
N PRO A 42 -5.92 15.91 14.98
CA PRO A 42 -5.74 17.35 14.97
C PRO A 42 -5.39 17.90 13.58
N VAL A 43 -5.89 19.11 13.29
CA VAL A 43 -5.47 19.89 12.11
C VAL A 43 -4.30 20.78 12.51
N LEU A 44 -3.17 20.64 11.82
CA LEU A 44 -1.98 21.45 12.04
C LEU A 44 -1.96 22.68 11.14
N THR A 45 -1.56 23.80 11.73
CA THR A 45 -1.22 25.04 11.01
C THR A 45 0.17 24.92 10.37
N PRO A 46 0.55 25.82 9.43
CA PRO A 46 1.90 25.85 8.89
C PRO A 46 3.01 25.91 9.96
N ALA A 47 2.77 26.58 11.09
CA ALA A 47 3.72 26.61 12.20
C ALA A 47 3.89 25.23 12.83
N GLY A 48 2.79 24.57 13.21
CA GLY A 48 2.84 23.24 13.82
C GLY A 48 3.37 22.15 12.89
N ILE A 49 3.32 22.36 11.58
CA ILE A 49 3.99 21.49 10.59
C ILE A 49 5.50 21.74 10.58
N ARG A 50 5.94 23.01 10.52
CA ARG A 50 7.38 23.36 10.52
C ARG A 50 8.12 22.84 11.75
N ASP A 51 7.45 22.76 12.89
CA ASP A 51 8.02 22.17 14.11
C ASP A 51 8.34 20.67 13.98
N ARG A 52 7.75 19.99 12.98
CA ARG A 52 7.92 18.56 12.72
C ARG A 52 8.73 18.30 11.46
N VAL A 53 8.42 19.03 10.39
CA VAL A 53 8.99 18.85 9.06
C VAL A 53 9.05 20.21 8.37
N GLY A 54 10.25 20.62 7.94
CA GLY A 54 10.58 21.85 7.23
C GLY A 54 10.11 21.92 5.78
N VAL A 55 9.07 21.20 5.40
CA VAL A 55 8.46 21.27 4.06
C VAL A 55 7.35 22.33 4.10
N PRO A 56 7.22 23.23 3.09
CA PRO A 56 6.29 24.37 3.12
C PRO A 56 4.82 23.97 2.87
N TYR A 57 4.27 23.10 3.71
CA TYR A 57 2.86 22.70 3.68
C TYR A 57 1.94 23.79 4.26
N ARG A 58 0.71 23.85 3.75
CA ARG A 58 -0.32 24.83 4.13
C ARG A 58 -1.18 24.36 5.31
N ALA A 59 -1.43 23.06 5.41
CA ALA A 59 -2.14 22.41 6.51
C ALA A 59 -1.81 20.91 6.50
N ALA A 60 -2.01 20.25 7.65
CA ALA A 60 -1.88 18.80 7.77
C ALA A 60 -2.91 18.22 8.74
N LEU A 61 -3.32 16.97 8.52
CA LEU A 61 -3.93 16.14 9.56
C LEU A 61 -2.84 15.33 10.25
N LEU A 62 -2.89 15.29 11.57
CA LEU A 62 -1.93 14.57 12.39
C LEU A 62 -2.53 13.26 12.86
N HIS A 63 -2.06 12.15 12.30
CA HIS A 63 -2.43 10.80 12.73
C HIS A 63 -1.43 10.29 13.77
N ARG A 64 -1.96 9.93 14.94
CA ARG A 64 -1.22 9.33 16.05
C ARG A 64 -2.12 8.31 16.79
N PRO A 65 -1.60 7.16 17.24
CA PRO A 65 -0.22 6.71 17.02
C PRO A 65 0.02 6.34 15.54
N ALA A 66 1.26 6.52 15.08
CA ALA A 66 1.72 6.05 13.79
C ALA A 66 3.12 5.44 13.91
N ALA A 67 3.53 4.68 12.90
CA ALA A 67 4.87 4.13 12.85
C ALA A 67 5.32 3.89 11.41
N THR A 68 6.64 3.87 11.22
CA THR A 68 7.28 3.38 10.00
C THR A 68 8.12 2.15 10.34
N LEU A 69 8.33 1.27 9.37
CA LEU A 69 9.15 0.07 9.53
C LEU A 69 9.72 -0.36 8.18
N ASP A 70 10.62 -1.35 8.18
CA ASP A 70 11.06 -2.04 6.99
C ASP A 70 10.08 -3.19 6.64
N PRO A 71 9.31 -3.07 5.53
CA PRO A 71 8.34 -4.09 5.13
C PRO A 71 8.98 -5.44 4.81
N ALA A 72 10.19 -5.44 4.25
CA ALA A 72 10.90 -6.67 3.91
C ALA A 72 11.38 -7.36 5.19
N ALA A 73 11.94 -6.61 6.14
CA ALA A 73 12.34 -7.16 7.44
C ALA A 73 11.14 -7.73 8.21
N LEU A 74 10.00 -7.03 8.24
CA LEU A 74 8.76 -7.55 8.86
C LEU A 74 8.29 -8.84 8.17
N THR A 75 8.27 -8.87 6.83
CA THR A 75 7.83 -10.05 6.08
C THR A 75 8.73 -11.25 6.34
N CYS A 76 10.05 -11.04 6.31
CA CYS A 76 11.04 -12.08 6.64
C CYS A 76 10.89 -12.57 8.09
N ALA A 77 10.63 -11.65 9.04
CA ALA A 77 10.39 -11.99 10.44
C ALA A 77 9.18 -12.92 10.60
N LEU A 78 8.06 -12.56 9.96
CA LEU A 78 6.83 -13.34 9.98
C LEU A 78 7.04 -14.71 9.33
N ALA A 79 7.72 -14.76 8.18
CA ALA A 79 8.02 -16.01 7.49
C ALA A 79 8.88 -16.96 8.33
N ARG A 80 9.91 -16.44 9.00
CA ARG A 80 10.75 -17.22 9.93
C ARG A 80 9.93 -17.77 11.11
N ALA A 81 9.14 -16.91 11.74
CA ALA A 81 8.28 -17.31 12.85
C ALA A 81 7.27 -18.41 12.46
N CYS A 82 6.78 -18.39 11.22
CA CYS A 82 5.97 -19.47 10.67
C CYS A 82 6.79 -20.75 10.42
N ALA A 83 7.99 -20.62 9.85
CA ALA A 83 8.87 -21.76 9.58
C ALA A 83 9.28 -22.49 10.88
N ASP A 84 9.59 -21.74 11.95
CA ASP A 84 9.92 -22.28 13.27
C ASP A 84 8.75 -23.07 13.89
N LYS A 85 7.51 -22.83 13.43
CA LYS A 85 6.31 -23.59 13.78
C LYS A 85 6.00 -24.74 12.81
N GLY A 86 6.90 -25.05 11.88
CA GLY A 86 6.74 -26.14 10.91
C GLY A 86 6.01 -25.75 9.62
N VAL A 87 5.73 -24.47 9.38
CA VAL A 87 5.17 -24.04 8.09
C VAL A 87 6.20 -24.24 6.98
N ARG A 88 5.78 -24.90 5.90
CA ARG A 88 6.63 -25.17 4.73
C ARG A 88 6.40 -24.11 3.66
N PHE A 89 7.48 -23.53 3.15
CA PHE A 89 7.44 -22.54 2.07
C PHE A 89 7.89 -23.15 0.76
N TYR A 90 7.09 -22.97 -0.29
CA TYR A 90 7.38 -23.43 -1.65
C TYR A 90 7.48 -22.23 -2.59
N GLY A 91 8.73 -21.80 -2.86
CA GLY A 91 9.02 -20.72 -3.79
C GLY A 91 8.98 -21.18 -5.25
N ARG A 92 8.72 -20.27 -6.19
CA ARG A 92 8.62 -20.56 -7.64
C ARG A 92 7.55 -21.61 -7.98
N SER A 93 6.48 -21.65 -7.19
CA SER A 93 5.34 -22.54 -7.36
C SER A 93 4.06 -21.71 -7.62
N PRO A 94 3.95 -21.00 -8.77
CA PRO A 94 2.83 -20.12 -9.03
C PRO A 94 1.53 -20.92 -9.14
N LEU A 95 0.47 -20.48 -8.47
CA LEU A 95 -0.88 -20.98 -8.70
C LEU A 95 -1.31 -20.56 -10.11
N LEU A 96 -1.70 -21.53 -10.94
CA LEU A 96 -2.13 -21.29 -12.31
C LEU A 96 -3.65 -21.24 -12.43
N ALA A 97 -4.35 -22.04 -11.62
CA ALA A 97 -5.80 -22.05 -11.55
C ALA A 97 -6.26 -22.55 -10.19
N LEU A 98 -7.45 -22.08 -9.79
CA LEU A 98 -8.22 -22.62 -8.69
C LEU A 98 -9.44 -23.32 -9.27
N ARG A 99 -9.70 -24.55 -8.86
CA ARG A 99 -10.92 -25.29 -9.24
C ARG A 99 -11.69 -25.69 -7.99
N PRO A 100 -13.04 -25.68 -8.04
CA PRO A 100 -13.81 -26.37 -7.01
C PRO A 100 -13.31 -27.80 -6.97
N GLY A 101 -12.91 -28.26 -5.79
CA GLY A 101 -12.55 -29.67 -5.63
C GLY A 101 -13.74 -30.45 -5.11
N ASP A 102 -13.63 -31.77 -5.17
CA ASP A 102 -14.74 -32.66 -4.87
C ASP A 102 -14.81 -32.93 -3.35
N LEU A 103 -14.22 -34.04 -2.88
CA LEU A 103 -14.37 -34.53 -1.51
C LEU A 103 -13.30 -34.02 -0.53
N VAL A 104 -12.25 -33.33 -1.00
CA VAL A 104 -11.04 -33.01 -0.21
C VAL A 104 -10.78 -31.50 -0.10
N GLY A 105 -11.73 -30.68 -0.56
CA GLY A 105 -11.58 -29.21 -0.62
C GLY A 105 -11.02 -28.72 -1.96
N PRO A 106 -10.72 -27.41 -2.10
CA PRO A 106 -10.29 -26.78 -3.35
C PRO A 106 -9.09 -27.47 -4.01
N GLU A 107 -9.12 -27.56 -5.35
CA GLU A 107 -7.98 -28.01 -6.15
C GLU A 107 -7.14 -26.81 -6.60
N LEU A 108 -5.87 -26.79 -6.20
CA LEU A 108 -4.88 -25.81 -6.59
C LEU A 108 -4.02 -26.39 -7.72
N VAL A 109 -4.06 -25.78 -8.90
CA VAL A 109 -3.28 -26.22 -10.07
C VAL A 109 -1.95 -25.48 -10.13
N LEU A 110 -0.85 -26.21 -10.11
CA LEU A 110 0.52 -25.70 -10.22
C LEU A 110 1.19 -26.19 -11.51
N PRO A 111 2.35 -25.63 -11.93
CA PRO A 111 3.00 -26.03 -13.18
C PRO A 111 3.39 -27.51 -13.26
N HIS A 112 3.67 -28.14 -12.11
CA HIS A 112 4.20 -29.50 -12.04
C HIS A 112 3.29 -30.46 -11.26
N GLY A 113 2.03 -30.09 -11.02
CA GLY A 113 1.12 -30.94 -10.26
C GLY A 113 -0.08 -30.21 -9.69
N ARG A 114 -0.80 -30.90 -8.80
CA ARG A 114 -2.00 -30.41 -8.13
C ARG A 114 -1.85 -30.57 -6.63
N LEU A 115 -2.45 -29.65 -5.89
CA LEU A 115 -2.52 -29.70 -4.43
C LEU A 115 -3.97 -29.60 -4.00
N TYR A 116 -4.37 -30.48 -3.08
CA TYR A 116 -5.68 -30.44 -2.44
C TYR A 116 -5.48 -30.00 -1.00
N ALA A 117 -6.34 -29.12 -0.53
CA ALA A 117 -6.29 -28.59 0.83
C ALA A 117 -7.71 -28.50 1.39
N GLY A 118 -7.87 -28.83 2.68
CA GLY A 118 -9.17 -28.67 3.34
C GLY A 118 -9.60 -27.20 3.47
N GLN A 119 -8.64 -26.28 3.55
CA GLN A 119 -8.87 -24.83 3.56
C GLN A 119 -7.76 -24.13 2.78
N ALA A 120 -8.07 -23.00 2.14
CA ALA A 120 -7.09 -22.20 1.40
C ALA A 120 -7.27 -20.69 1.61
N VAL A 121 -6.16 -19.96 1.70
CA VAL A 121 -6.14 -18.48 1.73
C VAL A 121 -5.35 -17.95 0.55
N LEU A 122 -6.02 -17.21 -0.33
CA LEU A 122 -5.44 -16.56 -1.50
C LEU A 122 -5.04 -15.12 -1.15
N ALA A 123 -3.84 -14.94 -0.62
CA ALA A 123 -3.25 -13.63 -0.30
C ALA A 123 -2.49 -13.02 -1.50
N VAL A 124 -3.09 -13.07 -2.70
CA VAL A 124 -2.42 -12.78 -3.97
C VAL A 124 -2.60 -11.33 -4.46
N ASN A 125 -3.23 -10.48 -3.64
CA ASN A 125 -3.47 -9.06 -3.93
C ASN A 125 -4.02 -8.85 -5.37
N SER A 126 -3.40 -8.01 -6.18
CA SER A 126 -3.89 -7.68 -7.53
C SER A 126 -3.90 -8.84 -8.53
N ALA A 127 -3.36 -10.02 -8.18
CA ALA A 127 -3.37 -11.18 -9.07
C ALA A 127 -4.70 -11.96 -9.06
N ALA A 128 -5.70 -11.53 -8.27
CA ALA A 128 -7.02 -12.16 -8.24
C ALA A 128 -7.67 -12.32 -9.63
N GLN A 129 -7.53 -11.32 -10.50
CA GLN A 129 -8.06 -11.38 -11.87
C GLN A 129 -7.34 -12.39 -12.77
N ALA A 130 -6.06 -12.67 -12.52
CA ALA A 130 -5.31 -13.65 -13.29
C ALA A 130 -5.71 -15.10 -12.93
N LEU A 131 -6.35 -15.28 -11.78
CA LEU A 131 -6.91 -16.54 -11.30
C LEU A 131 -8.44 -16.61 -11.48
N ASP A 132 -9.04 -15.64 -12.19
CA ASP A 132 -10.48 -15.52 -12.39
C ASP A 132 -11.31 -15.62 -11.09
N LEU A 133 -10.77 -15.11 -9.97
CA LEU A 133 -11.46 -15.18 -8.68
C LEU A 133 -12.73 -14.30 -8.71
N PRO A 134 -13.88 -14.81 -8.23
CA PRO A 134 -15.16 -14.09 -8.22
C PRO A 134 -15.27 -13.05 -7.08
N VAL A 135 -14.22 -12.27 -6.87
CA VAL A 135 -14.07 -11.28 -5.78
C VAL A 135 -14.35 -9.83 -6.22
N GLY A 136 -14.94 -9.65 -7.41
CA GLY A 136 -15.17 -8.33 -8.00
C GLY A 136 -13.96 -7.81 -8.77
N THR A 137 -13.82 -6.48 -8.91
CA THR A 137 -12.71 -5.89 -9.66
C THR A 137 -11.61 -5.39 -8.71
N VAL A 138 -10.47 -6.08 -8.73
CA VAL A 138 -9.22 -5.63 -8.10
C VAL A 138 -8.24 -5.25 -9.21
N LEU A 139 -8.07 -3.95 -9.42
CA LEU A 139 -7.23 -3.40 -10.46
C LEU A 139 -5.74 -3.47 -10.08
N PRO A 140 -4.88 -4.07 -10.91
CA PRO A 140 -3.45 -4.00 -10.73
C PRO A 140 -2.95 -2.61 -11.14
N LEU A 141 -2.48 -1.83 -10.17
CA LEU A 141 -1.73 -0.61 -10.44
C LEU A 141 -0.25 -0.83 -10.13
N GLU A 142 0.60 -0.44 -11.05
CA GLU A 142 2.03 -0.33 -10.80
C GLU A 142 2.34 1.03 -10.19
N VAL A 143 2.95 1.02 -9.02
CA VAL A 143 3.39 2.20 -8.25
C VAL A 143 4.90 2.22 -8.12
N TYR A 144 5.44 3.40 -7.84
CA TYR A 144 6.87 3.68 -7.95
C TYR A 144 7.41 4.25 -6.65
N ALA A 145 8.67 3.94 -6.37
CA ALA A 145 9.40 4.49 -5.24
C ALA A 145 10.90 4.61 -5.53
N VAL A 146 11.56 5.46 -4.76
CA VAL A 146 12.99 5.76 -4.80
C VAL A 146 13.55 5.80 -3.39
N ALA A 147 14.85 5.49 -3.26
CA ALA A 147 15.60 5.68 -2.03
C ALA A 147 16.85 6.52 -2.30
N THR A 148 17.29 7.24 -1.28
CA THR A 148 18.44 8.15 -1.33
C THR A 148 19.65 7.56 -0.61
N GLU A 149 20.80 8.17 -0.82
CA GLU A 149 21.92 8.05 0.13
C GLU A 149 21.57 8.71 1.48
N PRO A 150 22.33 8.43 2.56
CA PRO A 150 22.13 9.12 3.83
C PRO A 150 22.13 10.64 3.65
N LEU A 151 21.10 11.28 4.20
CA LEU A 151 20.96 12.74 4.18
C LEU A 151 22.05 13.40 5.04
N SER A 152 22.39 14.65 4.71
CA SER A 152 23.17 15.50 5.61
C SER A 152 22.43 15.66 6.94
N ALA A 153 23.16 15.90 8.03
CA ALA A 153 22.52 16.07 9.34
C ALA A 153 21.47 17.21 9.34
N PRO A 154 21.71 18.39 8.72
CA PRO A 154 20.68 19.43 8.61
C PRO A 154 19.44 18.98 7.85
N ALA A 155 19.59 18.31 6.69
CA ALA A 155 18.46 17.83 5.90
C ALA A 155 17.66 16.75 6.65
N TYR A 156 18.34 15.85 7.36
CA TYR A 156 17.71 14.80 8.14
C TYR A 156 16.85 15.40 9.26
N GLU A 157 17.40 16.32 10.07
CA GLU A 157 16.66 16.97 11.15
C GLU A 157 15.52 17.85 10.61
N ALA A 158 15.74 18.57 9.51
CA ALA A 158 14.71 19.36 8.84
C ALA A 158 13.51 18.52 8.40
N LEU A 159 13.68 17.22 8.12
CA LEU A 159 12.59 16.34 7.68
C LEU A 159 11.98 15.50 8.81
N GLY A 160 12.21 15.90 10.07
CA GLY A 160 11.68 15.24 11.27
C GLY A 160 12.63 14.25 11.92
N GLY A 161 13.85 14.14 11.40
CA GLY A 161 14.99 13.46 12.00
C GLY A 161 14.66 12.15 12.72
N ARG A 162 15.08 12.07 13.98
CA ARG A 162 14.88 10.88 14.82
C ARG A 162 13.42 10.66 15.24
N ALA A 163 12.59 11.70 15.27
CA ALA A 163 11.18 11.61 15.64
C ALA A 163 10.35 10.70 14.72
N GLY A 164 10.88 10.37 13.53
CA GLY A 164 10.35 9.29 12.70
C GLY A 164 9.02 9.64 12.05
N HIS A 165 8.74 10.94 11.88
CA HIS A 165 7.56 11.41 11.18
C HIS A 165 7.52 10.88 9.74
N SER A 166 6.32 10.53 9.28
CA SER A 166 6.06 10.22 7.88
C SER A 166 5.09 11.25 7.31
N VAL A 167 5.24 11.53 6.02
CA VAL A 167 4.39 12.51 5.35
C VAL A 167 3.74 11.88 4.13
N VAL A 168 2.45 12.12 3.96
CA VAL A 168 1.67 11.80 2.78
C VAL A 168 1.07 13.11 2.25
N ASP A 169 1.37 13.47 1.00
CA ASP A 169 0.78 14.65 0.36
C ASP A 169 -0.68 14.34 0.00
N ALA A 170 -1.61 15.20 0.41
CA ALA A 170 -3.06 15.06 0.28
C ALA A 170 -3.52 15.46 -1.13
N VAL A 171 -2.91 14.82 -2.12
CA VAL A 171 -3.24 14.92 -3.55
C VAL A 171 -3.46 13.50 -4.10
N PRO A 172 -4.08 13.35 -5.29
CA PRO A 172 -4.25 12.03 -5.89
C PRO A 172 -2.94 11.23 -5.97
N MET A 173 -3.02 9.91 -5.83
CA MET A 173 -1.87 9.00 -5.81
C MET A 173 -0.88 9.22 -4.65
N ALA A 174 -1.19 10.14 -3.73
CA ALA A 174 -0.60 10.24 -2.39
C ALA A 174 0.94 10.14 -2.37
N PRO A 175 1.68 11.05 -3.01
CA PRO A 175 3.13 11.03 -2.91
C PRO A 175 3.54 11.19 -1.46
N TYR A 176 4.46 10.35 -1.00
CA TYR A 176 4.83 10.26 0.40
C TYR A 176 6.33 10.15 0.55
N PHE A 177 6.83 10.48 1.74
CA PHE A 177 8.19 10.15 2.13
C PHE A 177 8.26 9.71 3.60
N ARG A 178 9.32 8.97 3.91
CA ARG A 178 9.71 8.62 5.27
C ARG A 178 11.23 8.56 5.39
N LEU A 179 11.73 8.87 6.58
CA LEU A 179 13.14 8.72 6.92
C LEU A 179 13.47 7.28 7.35
N LEU A 180 14.63 6.81 6.92
CA LEU A 180 15.20 5.52 7.29
C LEU A 180 16.10 5.66 8.53
N PRO A 181 16.36 4.56 9.27
CA PRO A 181 17.24 4.57 10.45
C PRO A 181 18.69 4.99 10.14
N ASP A 182 19.16 4.72 8.93
CA ASP A 182 20.50 5.06 8.42
C ASP A 182 20.61 6.50 7.87
N ARG A 183 19.60 7.33 8.16
CA ARG A 183 19.42 8.69 7.63
C ARG A 183 19.12 8.76 6.13
N GLY A 184 18.89 7.64 5.46
CA GLY A 184 18.31 7.66 4.13
C GLY A 184 16.86 8.15 4.14
N LEU A 185 16.32 8.39 2.95
CA LEU A 185 14.92 8.73 2.74
C LEU A 185 14.33 7.83 1.65
N VAL A 186 13.13 7.31 1.90
CA VAL A 186 12.30 6.64 0.89
C VAL A 186 11.15 7.55 0.50
N ALA A 187 10.95 7.72 -0.80
CA ALA A 187 9.84 8.45 -1.39
C ALA A 187 9.07 7.57 -2.37
N GLY A 188 7.76 7.71 -2.46
CA GLY A 188 6.95 6.96 -3.41
C GLY A 188 5.59 7.61 -3.67
N GLY A 189 4.77 7.00 -4.52
CA GLY A 189 3.44 7.50 -4.86
C GLY A 189 3.45 8.57 -5.96
N GLY A 190 2.43 9.42 -5.99
CA GLY A 190 2.25 10.55 -6.93
C GLY A 190 2.01 10.19 -8.39
N THR A 191 2.27 8.94 -8.78
CA THR A 191 1.87 8.40 -10.08
C THR A 191 1.68 6.90 -10.00
N ALA A 192 0.78 6.38 -10.83
CA ALA A 192 0.53 4.96 -10.99
C ALA A 192 0.32 4.65 -12.47
N THR A 193 0.42 3.37 -12.84
CA THR A 193 0.20 2.92 -14.21
C THR A 193 -0.58 1.62 -14.19
N VAL A 194 -1.53 1.48 -15.11
CA VAL A 194 -2.18 0.19 -15.36
C VAL A 194 -1.28 -0.59 -16.34
N PRO A 195 -0.60 -1.67 -15.92
CA PRO A 195 0.37 -2.35 -16.77
C PRO A 195 -0.29 -3.20 -17.87
N GLY A 196 -1.55 -3.60 -17.70
CA GLY A 196 -2.27 -4.46 -18.64
C GLY A 196 -2.40 -3.83 -20.04
N GLY A 197 -1.96 -4.58 -21.06
CA GLY A 197 -2.02 -4.16 -22.46
C GLY A 197 -0.92 -3.19 -22.89
N VAL A 198 0.07 -2.91 -22.03
CA VAL A 198 1.23 -2.07 -22.34
C VAL A 198 2.44 -2.95 -22.66
N GLY A 199 2.98 -2.83 -23.88
CA GLY A 199 4.19 -3.56 -24.27
C GLY A 199 5.41 -3.19 -23.42
N ALA A 200 6.34 -4.14 -23.25
CA ALA A 200 7.47 -3.99 -22.33
C ALA A 200 8.34 -2.72 -22.54
N PRO A 201 8.71 -2.31 -23.77
CA PRO A 201 9.50 -1.09 -23.97
C PRO A 201 8.75 0.17 -23.54
N ARG A 202 7.45 0.23 -23.82
CA ARG A 202 6.59 1.35 -23.42
C ARG A 202 6.43 1.41 -21.90
N LEU A 203 6.28 0.26 -21.24
CA LEU A 203 6.19 0.20 -19.79
C LEU A 203 7.50 0.68 -19.13
N GLN A 204 8.66 0.32 -19.67
CA GLN A 204 9.94 0.85 -19.20
C GLN A 204 10.04 2.37 -19.36
N ALA A 205 9.64 2.92 -20.50
CA ALA A 205 9.63 4.37 -20.69
C ALA A 205 8.70 5.09 -19.70
N VAL A 206 7.57 4.47 -19.32
CA VAL A 206 6.66 5.00 -18.29
C VAL A 206 7.31 4.97 -16.91
N ARG A 207 7.99 3.86 -16.55
CA ARG A 207 8.76 3.73 -15.30
C ARG A 207 9.81 4.83 -15.17
N GLU A 208 10.62 5.06 -16.20
CA GLU A 208 11.66 6.10 -16.18
C GLU A 208 11.06 7.50 -15.96
N ARG A 209 9.94 7.82 -16.61
CA ARG A 209 9.23 9.09 -16.41
C ARG A 209 8.69 9.23 -14.99
N ALA A 210 8.14 8.15 -14.43
CA ALA A 210 7.63 8.12 -13.07
C ALA A 210 8.73 8.35 -12.04
N TRP A 211 9.85 7.64 -12.15
CA TRP A 211 11.01 7.85 -11.27
C TRP A 211 11.58 9.26 -11.44
N ALA A 212 11.78 9.74 -12.67
CA ALA A 212 12.28 11.09 -12.90
C ALA A 212 11.38 12.17 -12.26
N TRP A 213 10.07 11.99 -12.28
CA TRP A 213 9.16 12.88 -11.56
C TRP A 213 9.31 12.76 -10.04
N LEU A 214 9.34 11.54 -9.49
CA LEU A 214 9.51 11.31 -8.05
C LEU A 214 10.80 11.94 -7.52
N GLU A 215 11.90 11.85 -8.29
CA GLU A 215 13.16 12.49 -7.90
C GLU A 215 13.08 14.01 -7.91
N ARG A 216 12.40 14.62 -8.90
CA ARG A 216 12.18 16.07 -8.92
C ARG A 216 11.33 16.52 -7.74
N TRP A 217 10.26 15.76 -7.44
CA TRP A 217 9.40 16.03 -6.30
C TRP A 217 10.18 15.91 -4.98
N LEU A 218 10.95 14.84 -4.78
CA LEU A 218 11.79 14.65 -3.61
C LEU A 218 12.74 15.84 -3.40
N ARG A 219 13.43 16.27 -4.46
CA ARG A 219 14.35 17.41 -4.42
C ARG A 219 13.65 18.75 -4.18
N SER A 220 12.35 18.86 -4.44
CA SER A 220 11.58 20.09 -4.21
C SER A 220 11.01 20.19 -2.78
N LEU A 221 11.09 19.12 -1.98
CA LEU A 221 10.59 19.12 -0.60
C LEU A 221 11.37 20.09 0.30
N HIS A 222 12.69 20.17 0.15
CA HIS A 222 13.56 21.03 0.96
C HIS A 222 14.82 21.45 0.18
N PRO A 223 15.33 22.69 0.34
CA PRO A 223 16.54 23.15 -0.37
C PRO A 223 17.76 22.23 -0.20
N ASP A 224 17.96 21.66 0.99
CA ASP A 224 19.08 20.76 1.26
C ASP A 224 18.99 19.41 0.52
N LEU A 225 17.83 19.07 -0.04
CA LEU A 225 17.66 17.89 -0.88
C LEU A 225 18.02 18.15 -2.35
N ALA A 226 18.28 19.39 -2.76
CA ALA A 226 18.46 19.74 -4.18
C ALA A 226 19.52 18.89 -4.91
N ARG A 227 20.53 18.40 -4.19
CA ARG A 227 21.64 17.60 -4.74
C ARG A 227 21.71 16.17 -4.20
N VAL A 228 20.72 15.72 -3.41
CA VAL A 228 20.74 14.36 -2.86
C VAL A 228 20.74 13.34 -3.99
N ARG A 229 21.64 12.35 -3.88
CA ARG A 229 21.70 11.26 -4.85
C ARG A 229 20.63 10.22 -4.53
N VAL A 230 19.94 9.81 -5.58
CA VAL A 230 19.04 8.67 -5.55
C VAL A 230 19.86 7.42 -5.84
N THR A 231 19.84 6.46 -4.93
CA THR A 231 20.66 5.25 -4.98
C THR A 231 19.87 4.06 -5.53
N HIS A 232 18.56 4.04 -5.31
CA HIS A 232 17.68 2.94 -5.73
C HIS A 232 16.38 3.46 -6.32
N ARG A 233 15.86 2.71 -7.28
CA ARG A 233 14.54 2.89 -7.90
C ARG A 233 13.87 1.53 -7.98
N TRP A 234 12.58 1.46 -7.63
CA TRP A 234 11.80 0.25 -7.83
C TRP A 234 10.36 0.58 -8.15
N SER A 235 9.64 -0.44 -8.64
CA SER A 235 8.20 -0.41 -8.83
C SER A 235 7.58 -1.71 -8.34
N GLY A 236 6.30 -1.67 -8.03
CA GLY A 236 5.56 -2.82 -7.52
C GLY A 236 4.07 -2.71 -7.85
N ARG A 237 3.38 -3.85 -7.86
CA ARG A 237 1.94 -3.90 -8.14
C ARG A 237 1.13 -3.90 -6.85
N ILE A 238 0.12 -3.04 -6.80
CA ILE A 238 -0.89 -3.00 -5.76
C ILE A 238 -2.27 -3.31 -6.34
N GLY A 239 -3.17 -3.84 -5.52
CA GLY A 239 -4.58 -4.03 -5.86
C GLY A 239 -5.40 -2.84 -5.40
N MET A 240 -6.14 -2.22 -6.33
CA MET A 240 -7.09 -1.14 -6.07
C MET A 240 -8.51 -1.60 -6.35
N THR A 241 -9.46 -1.26 -5.48
CA THR A 241 -10.89 -1.41 -5.74
C THR A 241 -11.49 -0.06 -6.14
N GLY A 242 -12.74 -0.05 -6.61
CA GLY A 242 -13.42 1.19 -7.05
C GLY A 242 -13.87 2.13 -5.93
N ASP A 243 -13.77 1.68 -4.69
CA ASP A 243 -14.24 2.35 -3.48
C ASP A 243 -13.16 2.41 -2.38
N ASP A 244 -11.91 2.12 -2.74
CA ASP A 244 -10.73 2.19 -1.87
C ASP A 244 -10.77 1.29 -0.62
N LEU A 245 -11.66 0.30 -0.57
CA LEU A 245 -11.78 -0.67 0.52
C LEU A 245 -11.19 -2.05 0.15
N PRO A 246 -10.51 -2.74 1.09
CA PRO A 246 -9.96 -4.07 0.85
C PRO A 246 -11.06 -5.10 0.59
N VAL A 247 -10.66 -6.27 0.08
CA VAL A 247 -11.51 -7.46 -0.02
C VAL A 247 -10.87 -8.56 0.82
N VAL A 248 -11.56 -8.91 1.89
CA VAL A 248 -11.12 -9.84 2.93
C VAL A 248 -12.33 -10.67 3.29
N GLY A 249 -12.39 -11.92 2.83
CA GLY A 249 -13.55 -12.76 3.05
C GLY A 249 -13.55 -14.06 2.25
N PRO A 250 -14.58 -14.89 2.43
CA PRO A 250 -14.78 -16.12 1.66
C PRO A 250 -14.88 -15.82 0.16
N VAL A 251 -14.33 -16.70 -0.67
CA VAL A 251 -14.40 -16.61 -2.14
C VAL A 251 -15.70 -17.23 -2.61
N PRO A 252 -16.60 -16.45 -3.24
CA PRO A 252 -17.90 -16.96 -3.66
C PRO A 252 -17.79 -18.15 -4.63
N GLY A 253 -18.50 -19.24 -4.37
CA GLY A 253 -18.48 -20.44 -5.23
C GLY A 253 -17.27 -21.36 -5.01
N PHE A 254 -16.45 -21.10 -3.99
CA PHE A 254 -15.41 -21.99 -3.53
C PHE A 254 -15.52 -22.16 -2.02
N ASP A 255 -15.97 -23.33 -1.60
CA ASP A 255 -16.04 -23.67 -0.18
C ASP A 255 -14.62 -23.69 0.42
N ASP A 256 -14.50 -23.21 1.67
CA ASP A 256 -13.24 -23.18 2.42
C ASP A 256 -12.09 -22.38 1.78
N VAL A 257 -12.38 -21.54 0.79
CA VAL A 257 -11.40 -20.61 0.19
C VAL A 257 -11.67 -19.19 0.66
N TRP A 258 -10.62 -18.53 1.14
CA TRP A 258 -10.62 -17.12 1.52
C TRP A 258 -9.71 -16.31 0.61
N TYR A 259 -9.99 -15.02 0.47
CA TYR A 259 -9.15 -14.08 -0.26
C TYR A 259 -8.76 -12.90 0.64
N ILE A 260 -7.51 -12.47 0.53
CA ILE A 260 -6.99 -11.25 1.15
C ILE A 260 -6.30 -10.43 0.06
N GLY A 261 -6.86 -9.28 -0.28
CA GLY A 261 -6.22 -8.39 -1.24
C GLY A 261 -7.01 -7.12 -1.53
N GLY A 262 -6.55 -6.38 -2.55
CA GLY A 262 -7.17 -5.08 -2.88
C GLY A 262 -6.97 -4.04 -1.78
N CYS A 263 -5.85 -4.10 -1.04
CA CYS A 263 -5.65 -3.29 0.16
C CYS A 263 -5.44 -1.79 -0.10
N CYS A 264 -5.59 -1.32 -1.35
CA CYS A 264 -5.65 0.10 -1.73
C CYS A 264 -4.55 0.98 -1.11
N GLY A 265 -3.30 0.51 -1.12
CA GLY A 265 -2.14 1.24 -0.57
C GLY A 265 -1.92 1.13 0.94
N HIS A 266 -2.82 0.45 1.68
CA HIS A 266 -2.78 0.32 3.14
C HIS A 266 -2.39 -1.09 3.62
N GLY A 267 -1.96 -1.96 2.70
CA GLY A 267 -1.74 -3.38 2.96
C GLY A 267 -0.63 -3.71 3.95
N LEU A 268 0.32 -2.82 4.23
CA LEU A 268 1.39 -3.11 5.20
C LEU A 268 0.86 -3.21 6.63
N ALA A 269 0.11 -2.20 7.07
CA ALA A 269 -0.47 -2.19 8.41
C ALA A 269 -1.65 -3.16 8.50
N LEU A 270 -2.52 -3.15 7.48
CA LEU A 270 -3.76 -3.92 7.52
C LEU A 270 -3.57 -5.43 7.28
N SER A 271 -2.52 -5.88 6.59
CA SER A 271 -2.33 -7.31 6.32
C SER A 271 -2.19 -8.14 7.60
N VAL A 272 -1.61 -7.59 8.66
CA VAL A 272 -1.49 -8.25 9.96
C VAL A 272 -2.87 -8.47 10.58
N ALA A 273 -3.71 -7.43 10.59
CA ALA A 273 -5.08 -7.51 11.09
C ALA A 273 -5.95 -8.43 10.23
N HIS A 274 -5.84 -8.35 8.90
CA HIS A 274 -6.55 -9.22 7.97
C HIS A 274 -6.15 -10.69 8.13
N GLY A 275 -4.85 -10.96 8.29
CA GLY A 275 -4.35 -12.31 8.54
C GLY A 275 -4.89 -12.88 9.86
N ALA A 276 -4.93 -12.07 10.92
CA ALA A 276 -5.48 -12.48 12.21
C ALA A 276 -7.00 -12.78 12.11
N HIS A 277 -7.76 -11.91 11.46
CA HIS A 277 -9.19 -12.11 11.22
C HIS A 277 -9.46 -13.42 10.45
N VAL A 278 -8.79 -13.63 9.31
CA VAL A 278 -9.00 -14.84 8.50
C VAL A 278 -8.54 -16.10 9.25
N ALA A 279 -7.45 -16.04 10.00
CA ALA A 279 -7.00 -17.17 10.81
C ALA A 279 -8.05 -17.56 11.88
N ALA A 280 -8.59 -16.59 12.61
CA ALA A 280 -9.64 -16.85 13.61
C ALA A 280 -10.89 -17.45 12.96
N ALA A 281 -11.33 -16.88 11.83
CA ALA A 281 -12.49 -17.40 11.08
C ALA A 281 -12.29 -18.85 10.63
N LEU A 282 -11.09 -19.21 10.15
CA LEU A 282 -10.77 -20.59 9.72
C LEU A 282 -10.70 -21.58 10.88
N LEU A 283 -10.30 -21.12 12.06
CA LEU A 283 -10.21 -21.94 13.28
C LEU A 283 -11.55 -22.02 14.05
N GLY A 284 -12.58 -21.29 13.61
CA GLY A 284 -13.83 -21.17 14.36
C GLY A 284 -13.66 -20.39 15.68
N GLU A 285 -12.63 -19.56 15.77
CA GLU A 285 -12.34 -18.72 16.93
C GLU A 285 -13.09 -17.38 16.85
N PRO A 286 -13.34 -16.72 17.99
CA PRO A 286 -13.89 -15.36 18.01
C PRO A 286 -13.02 -14.38 17.22
N GLU A 287 -13.65 -13.40 16.58
CA GLU A 287 -12.91 -12.36 15.85
C GLU A 287 -11.94 -11.61 16.79
N PRO A 288 -10.67 -11.46 16.41
CA PRO A 288 -9.70 -10.75 17.23
C PRO A 288 -9.94 -9.24 17.15
N GLY A 289 -10.37 -8.66 18.27
CA GLY A 289 -10.59 -7.22 18.40
C GLY A 289 -11.97 -6.79 17.91
N GLU A 290 -12.10 -5.50 17.56
CA GLU A 290 -13.35 -4.96 17.03
C GLU A 290 -13.55 -5.36 15.56
N PRO A 291 -14.76 -5.79 15.16
CA PRO A 291 -15.05 -6.12 13.78
C PRO A 291 -14.74 -4.94 12.85
N LEU A 292 -13.93 -5.21 11.83
CA LEU A 292 -13.58 -4.18 10.86
C LEU A 292 -14.71 -4.06 9.83
N PRO A 293 -15.38 -2.89 9.71
CA PRO A 293 -16.61 -2.76 8.91
C PRO A 293 -16.40 -2.88 7.39
N TRP A 294 -15.16 -3.08 6.95
CA TRP A 294 -14.76 -3.21 5.55
C TRP A 294 -14.39 -4.63 5.14
N HIS A 295 -14.47 -5.63 6.02
CA HIS A 295 -14.34 -7.04 5.61
C HIS A 295 -15.53 -7.45 4.74
N ARG A 296 -15.22 -8.08 3.60
CA ARG A 296 -16.17 -8.37 2.53
C ARG A 296 -15.60 -9.35 1.52
N SER A 297 -16.46 -10.13 0.89
CA SER A 297 -16.09 -11.10 -0.15
C SER A 297 -15.94 -10.51 -1.54
N ARG A 298 -16.47 -9.31 -1.80
CA ARG A 298 -16.48 -8.70 -3.15
C ARG A 298 -16.20 -7.21 -3.14
N ALA A 299 -15.36 -6.78 -4.06
CA ALA A 299 -15.25 -5.39 -4.48
C ALA A 299 -16.37 -5.01 -5.47
N PRO A 300 -16.68 -3.71 -5.61
CA PRO A 300 -17.48 -3.22 -6.72
C PRO A 300 -16.90 -3.67 -8.06
N ARG A 301 -17.78 -4.00 -9.00
CA ARG A 301 -17.36 -4.33 -10.37
C ARG A 301 -17.09 -3.03 -11.12
N LEU A 302 -15.86 -2.91 -11.64
CA LEU A 302 -15.47 -1.84 -12.55
C LEU A 302 -15.36 -2.38 -13.97
N PRO A 303 -15.71 -1.57 -14.99
CA PRO A 303 -15.59 -1.95 -16.39
C PRO A 303 -14.11 -1.89 -16.82
N ALA A 304 -13.34 -2.90 -16.43
CA ALA A 304 -11.88 -2.95 -16.61
C ALA A 304 -11.42 -3.61 -17.92
N ARG A 305 -12.34 -4.14 -18.74
CA ARG A 305 -12.07 -4.82 -20.02
C ARG A 305 -12.64 -4.00 -21.20
N GLY A 306 -12.10 -4.23 -22.40
CA GLY A 306 -12.59 -3.60 -23.64
C GLY A 306 -12.41 -2.06 -23.68
N PRO A 307 -13.28 -1.32 -24.40
CA PRO A 307 -13.20 0.14 -24.53
C PRO A 307 -13.21 0.89 -23.19
N ALA A 308 -13.99 0.39 -22.22
CA ALA A 308 -14.06 0.98 -20.88
C ALA A 308 -12.75 0.84 -20.09
N GLY A 309 -11.97 -0.21 -20.34
CA GLY A 309 -10.63 -0.35 -19.78
C GLY A 309 -9.67 0.75 -20.26
N SER A 310 -9.86 1.30 -21.47
CA SER A 310 -9.08 2.45 -21.96
C SER A 310 -9.48 3.74 -21.25
N LEU A 311 -10.76 3.94 -20.93
CA LEU A 311 -11.22 5.09 -20.14
C LEU A 311 -10.65 5.04 -18.71
N LEU A 312 -10.64 3.85 -18.09
CA LEU A 312 -10.02 3.65 -16.78
C LEU A 312 -8.52 3.98 -16.79
N ARG A 313 -7.79 3.56 -17.82
CA ARG A 313 -6.38 3.95 -18.00
C ARG A 313 -6.21 5.46 -18.10
N ALA A 314 -7.02 6.11 -18.94
CA ALA A 314 -7.00 7.56 -19.10
C ALA A 314 -7.34 8.30 -17.80
N TYR A 315 -8.24 7.74 -16.99
CA TYR A 315 -8.58 8.26 -15.66
C TYR A 315 -7.39 8.17 -14.70
N VAL A 316 -6.75 7.00 -14.58
CA VAL A 316 -5.54 6.83 -13.74
C VAL A 316 -4.41 7.76 -14.20
N ASP A 317 -4.19 7.89 -15.50
CA ASP A 317 -3.20 8.82 -16.06
C ASP A 317 -3.54 10.28 -15.73
N THR A 318 -4.82 10.63 -15.68
CA THR A 318 -5.30 11.96 -15.30
C THR A 318 -5.07 12.23 -13.82
N LEU A 319 -5.36 11.29 -12.94
CA LEU A 319 -5.03 11.41 -11.51
C LEU A 319 -3.53 11.62 -11.30
N GLY A 320 -2.71 10.85 -12.01
CA GLY A 320 -1.25 11.05 -12.02
C GLY A 320 -0.87 12.44 -12.52
N ARG A 321 -1.48 12.95 -13.61
CA ARG A 321 -1.23 14.32 -14.08
C ARG A 321 -1.60 15.37 -13.02
N ILE A 322 -2.75 15.24 -12.37
CA ILE A 322 -3.19 16.18 -11.33
C ILE A 322 -2.17 16.23 -10.20
N ALA A 323 -1.75 15.05 -9.69
CA ALA A 323 -0.73 14.96 -8.65
C ALA A 323 0.57 15.66 -9.05
N ARG A 324 1.04 15.46 -10.29
CA ARG A 324 2.28 16.08 -10.79
C ARG A 324 2.23 17.60 -10.94
N HIS A 325 1.05 18.20 -11.09
CA HIS A 325 0.89 19.66 -11.18
C HIS A 325 0.62 20.31 -9.82
N ALA A 326 0.10 19.54 -8.86
CA ALA A 326 -0.20 20.03 -7.52
C ALA A 326 1.02 20.07 -6.58
N CYS A 327 2.09 19.36 -6.95
CA CYS A 327 3.29 19.13 -6.15
C CYS A 327 4.56 19.74 -6.79
#